data_AF-A0A3D9MNT7-F1
#
_entry.id   AF-A0A3D9MNT7-F1
#
_cell.length_a   1.000
_cell.length_b   1.000
_cell.length_c   1.000
_cell.angle_alpha   90.00
_cell.angle_beta   90.00
_cell.angle_gamma   90.00
#
_symmetry.space_group_name_H-M   'P 1'
#
loop_
_entity.id
_entity.type
_entity.pdbx_description
1 polymer ?
#
loop_
_entity_poly.entity_id
_entity_poly.type
_entity_poly.pdbx_seq_one_letter_code
_entity_poly.pdbx_strand_id
1 'polypeptide(L)'
;MTFAPNSHAIDNIESHAFDHDRNHRFVRRHGGSIVNTPTRRFSPRAARALAWPLFAAALGAAAFVTAGSAQAEPQGFLETVKHHTTLINTVPSNGDQNPYAVVVAPVSAGTVKQGDVLVGNFNNSTNLQGTGSTIIDYHPDTKEMTVFATVPRDLKECPGGIGLSTAMTMLKSGYVIIGSTPSNDGTTGTKGAGCLIVIDPQGKVASTISSPNINDPWGNMAVVDNGSSATLFVSMAGFGVGGADGNPPVFKQATVLRLDLDVPAGKPPVVKKETVVGSGFGAQADKGVFLVGPTGLALSTDQKLLYVSDAIGNRITEIDEPMTRDTSAGVGRQLTADGLLHRPLAMVTAPNGHLLVTNALNGQIVEIDPASGKQIYARWIDTDKAQSPPGNGDLFGLALTPEGDGFYYVQDDVNTLVLAK
;
A
#
# COMPACT_ATOMS: atom_id res chain seq x y z
N MET A 1 55.31 -8.63 -22.43
CA MET A 1 55.51 -10.00 -21.90
C MET A 1 54.57 -10.20 -20.73
N THR A 2 54.05 -11.42 -20.57
CA THR A 2 53.16 -11.87 -19.49
C THR A 2 53.85 -11.86 -18.13
N PHE A 3 53.09 -11.64 -17.04
CA PHE A 3 52.71 -12.71 -16.08
C PHE A 3 52.02 -12.11 -14.83
N ALA A 4 50.83 -12.61 -14.51
CA ALA A 4 50.30 -12.77 -13.14
C ALA A 4 50.43 -14.28 -12.78
N PRO A 5 50.28 -14.79 -11.54
CA PRO A 5 49.00 -14.67 -10.79
C PRO A 5 49.06 -14.77 -9.23
N ASN A 6 47.87 -14.84 -8.60
CA ASN A 6 47.54 -15.43 -7.28
C ASN A 6 47.98 -14.70 -5.98
N SER A 7 47.22 -14.77 -4.85
CA SER A 7 45.82 -15.19 -4.58
C SER A 7 45.44 -14.97 -3.09
N HIS A 8 44.13 -14.85 -2.80
CA HIS A 8 43.44 -15.06 -1.50
C HIS A 8 43.65 -14.09 -0.32
N ALA A 9 42.56 -13.43 0.08
CA ALA A 9 41.90 -13.67 1.37
C ALA A 9 40.39 -13.38 1.23
N ILE A 10 39.54 -14.20 1.84
CA ILE A 10 38.08 -14.02 1.93
C ILE A 10 37.79 -13.91 3.43
N ASP A 11 37.14 -12.84 3.86
CA ASP A 11 36.51 -12.76 5.18
C ASP A 11 35.02 -12.53 5.00
N ASN A 12 34.22 -13.44 5.55
CA ASN A 12 32.77 -13.34 5.61
C ASN A 12 32.38 -12.35 6.71
N ILE A 13 31.43 -11.47 6.44
CA ILE A 13 30.72 -10.71 7.49
C ILE A 13 29.36 -11.37 7.68
N GLU A 14 29.20 -12.03 8.83
CA GLU A 14 27.93 -12.62 9.25
C GLU A 14 26.91 -11.53 9.62
N SER A 15 25.67 -11.67 9.16
CA SER A 15 24.56 -10.81 9.54
C SER A 15 24.03 -11.21 10.92
N HIS A 16 24.37 -10.44 11.95
CA HIS A 16 23.80 -10.66 13.29
C HIS A 16 22.35 -10.17 13.37
N ALA A 17 21.42 -11.13 13.34
CA ALA A 17 20.04 -10.91 13.78
C ALA A 17 20.01 -10.55 15.27
N PHE A 18 19.34 -9.45 15.62
CA PHE A 18 19.17 -9.02 17.01
C PHE A 18 17.94 -9.70 17.65
N ASP A 19 18.21 -10.67 18.52
CA ASP A 19 17.22 -11.27 19.40
C ASP A 19 16.88 -10.31 20.56
N HIS A 20 15.58 -10.10 20.81
CA HIS A 20 15.09 -9.27 21.91
C HIS A 20 13.90 -9.95 22.60
N ASP A 21 14.21 -10.75 23.62
CA ASP A 21 13.24 -11.26 24.57
C ASP A 21 13.72 -11.11 26.03
N ARG A 22 12.75 -10.95 26.93
CA ARG A 22 12.78 -11.01 28.40
C ARG A 22 13.47 -9.88 29.17
N ASN A 23 12.62 -9.05 29.80
CA ASN A 23 12.77 -8.82 31.24
C ASN A 23 11.45 -8.40 31.93
N HIS A 24 10.61 -9.37 32.32
CA HIS A 24 9.61 -9.15 33.38
C HIS A 24 9.65 -10.30 34.39
N ARG A 25 10.18 -10.01 35.59
CA ARG A 25 10.27 -10.98 36.69
C ARG A 25 8.94 -11.11 37.43
N PHE A 26 8.50 -12.36 37.61
CA PHE A 26 7.52 -12.75 38.61
C PHE A 26 7.94 -12.30 40.01
N VAL A 27 7.01 -11.74 40.79
CA VAL A 27 7.12 -11.63 42.25
C VAL A 27 6.04 -12.49 42.89
N ARG A 28 6.42 -13.67 43.40
CA ARG A 28 5.57 -14.46 44.30
C ARG A 28 5.60 -13.85 45.71
N ARG A 29 4.45 -13.79 46.37
CA ARG A 29 4.35 -13.68 47.84
C ARG A 29 3.62 -14.91 48.41
N HIS A 30 4.36 -15.75 49.13
CA HIS A 30 3.84 -16.43 50.33
C HIS A 30 4.26 -15.57 51.55
N GLY A 31 3.64 -15.61 52.72
CA GLY A 31 2.43 -16.30 53.18
C GLY A 31 2.19 -15.89 54.65
N GLY A 32 0.99 -16.09 55.20
CA GLY A 32 0.69 -15.69 56.59
C GLY A 32 -0.64 -16.26 57.09
N SER A 33 -0.62 -16.88 58.27
CA SER A 33 -1.72 -17.61 58.91
C SER A 33 -1.54 -17.49 60.43
N ILE A 34 -2.51 -17.71 61.33
CA ILE A 34 -3.80 -18.43 61.26
C ILE A 34 -4.84 -17.60 62.07
N VAL A 35 -6.13 -18.00 62.10
CA VAL A 35 -6.85 -18.42 63.34
C VAL A 35 -8.37 -18.59 63.08
N ASN A 36 -8.90 -19.78 63.42
CA ASN A 36 -10.34 -20.09 63.51
C ASN A 36 -10.97 -19.40 64.75
N THR A 37 -12.28 -19.29 64.98
CA THR A 37 -13.27 -20.37 65.20
C THR A 37 -14.70 -19.75 65.30
N PRO A 38 -15.82 -20.45 65.58
CA PRO A 38 -16.99 -20.38 64.70
C PRO A 38 -18.28 -19.88 65.37
N THR A 39 -19.36 -19.73 64.60
CA THR A 39 -20.80 -19.94 64.92
C THR A 39 -21.63 -19.35 63.77
N ARG A 40 -22.85 -19.79 63.43
CA ARG A 40 -23.72 -20.88 63.92
C ARG A 40 -24.53 -21.42 62.72
N ARG A 41 -24.93 -22.69 62.77
CA ARG A 41 -25.86 -23.29 61.79
C ARG A 41 -27.24 -22.63 61.87
N PHE A 42 -27.91 -22.43 60.74
CA PHE A 42 -29.36 -22.64 60.65
C PHE A 42 -29.79 -23.06 59.23
N SER A 43 -30.41 -24.23 59.16
CA SER A 43 -31.29 -24.74 58.10
C SER A 43 -32.24 -25.75 58.79
N PRO A 44 -33.25 -26.32 58.11
CA PRO A 44 -34.04 -25.82 57.00
C PRO A 44 -35.54 -25.74 57.39
N ARG A 45 -36.41 -25.17 56.54
CA ARG A 45 -37.83 -25.57 56.51
C ARG A 45 -38.38 -25.58 55.08
N ALA A 46 -38.61 -26.80 54.59
CA ALA A 46 -39.62 -27.06 53.57
C ALA A 46 -40.96 -27.32 54.27
N ALA A 47 -42.09 -27.02 53.60
CA ALA A 47 -43.13 -28.02 53.30
C ALA A 47 -44.44 -27.38 52.81
N ARG A 48 -44.89 -27.87 51.63
CA ARG A 48 -46.30 -28.05 51.23
C ARG A 48 -47.19 -26.79 51.10
N ALA A 49 -48.33 -26.84 50.40
CA ALA A 49 -48.78 -27.53 49.18
C ALA A 49 -50.25 -27.13 48.97
N LEU A 50 -50.69 -26.97 47.71
CA LEU A 50 -51.98 -27.47 47.16
C LEU A 50 -52.34 -26.69 45.89
N ALA A 51 -52.96 -27.40 44.95
CA ALA A 51 -53.37 -26.89 43.65
C ALA A 51 -54.86 -26.52 43.64
N TRP A 52 -55.23 -25.55 42.80
CA TRP A 52 -56.56 -25.45 42.21
C TRP A 52 -56.42 -25.20 40.69
N PRO A 53 -57.14 -25.94 39.84
CA PRO A 53 -57.10 -25.75 38.39
C PRO A 53 -58.32 -25.01 37.83
N LEU A 54 -58.23 -24.66 36.54
CA LEU A 54 -59.30 -24.24 35.62
C LEU A 54 -59.92 -22.84 35.79
N PHE A 55 -59.59 -21.95 34.84
CA PHE A 55 -60.40 -20.95 34.10
C PHE A 55 -59.41 -19.91 33.53
N ALA A 56 -59.47 -19.41 32.28
CA ALA A 56 -60.00 -19.94 31.03
C ALA A 56 -59.29 -19.24 29.84
N ALA A 57 -59.59 -19.70 28.62
CA ALA A 57 -59.08 -19.22 27.33
C ALA A 57 -58.76 -17.71 27.19
N ALA A 58 -57.58 -17.41 26.62
CA ALA A 58 -57.36 -16.53 25.46
C ALA A 58 -55.93 -15.94 25.44
N LEU A 59 -55.02 -16.56 24.69
CA LEU A 59 -53.80 -15.92 24.18
C LEU A 59 -53.42 -16.62 22.87
N GLY A 60 -53.91 -16.07 21.77
CA GLY A 60 -53.62 -16.55 20.42
C GLY A 60 -52.50 -15.75 19.75
N ALA A 61 -51.87 -16.40 18.77
CA ALA A 61 -50.98 -15.85 17.75
C ALA A 61 -49.53 -15.45 18.13
N ALA A 62 -48.67 -15.66 17.13
CA ALA A 62 -47.35 -15.04 16.94
C ALA A 62 -46.19 -15.43 17.90
N ALA A 63 -45.92 -16.72 18.00
CA ALA A 63 -44.53 -17.20 18.10
C ALA A 63 -43.97 -17.54 16.70
N PHE A 64 -44.04 -16.58 15.77
CA PHE A 64 -43.20 -16.65 14.58
C PHE A 64 -41.77 -16.36 15.02
N VAL A 65 -41.03 -17.44 15.32
CA VAL A 65 -39.57 -17.35 15.30
C VAL A 65 -39.20 -16.99 13.87
N THR A 66 -38.88 -15.72 13.65
CA THR A 66 -38.17 -15.31 12.44
C THR A 66 -36.83 -16.02 12.49
N ALA A 67 -36.76 -17.18 11.85
CA ALA A 67 -35.50 -17.74 11.40
C ALA A 67 -34.93 -16.70 10.44
N GLY A 68 -34.14 -15.78 11.00
CA GLY A 68 -33.38 -14.84 10.21
C GLY A 68 -32.57 -15.69 9.24
N SER A 69 -32.83 -15.51 7.94
CA SER A 69 -31.99 -16.08 6.92
C SER A 69 -30.59 -15.57 7.23
N ALA A 70 -29.73 -16.47 7.70
CA ALA A 70 -28.30 -16.23 7.73
C ALA A 70 -27.87 -16.15 6.26
N GLN A 71 -28.03 -14.97 5.68
CA GLN A 71 -27.36 -14.64 4.44
C GLN A 71 -25.87 -14.78 4.77
N ALA A 72 -25.22 -15.72 4.11
CA ALA A 72 -23.76 -15.69 4.05
C ALA A 72 -23.38 -14.29 3.59
N GLU A 73 -22.36 -13.70 4.20
CA GLU A 73 -21.85 -12.43 3.69
C GLU A 73 -21.45 -12.63 2.22
N PRO A 74 -21.66 -11.62 1.36
CA PRO A 74 -21.25 -11.72 -0.03
C PRO A 74 -19.79 -12.18 -0.11
N GLN A 75 -19.52 -13.23 -0.90
CA GLN A 75 -18.17 -13.71 -1.12
C GLN A 75 -17.32 -12.53 -1.62
N GLY A 76 -16.39 -12.07 -0.79
CA GLY A 76 -15.53 -10.97 -1.17
C GLY A 76 -14.48 -11.40 -2.19
N PHE A 77 -13.75 -10.43 -2.71
CA PHE A 77 -12.74 -10.60 -3.74
C PHE A 77 -11.58 -11.48 -3.28
N LEU A 78 -10.98 -11.25 -2.11
CA LEU A 78 -9.87 -12.11 -1.66
C LEU A 78 -10.35 -13.55 -1.40
N GLU A 79 -11.66 -13.75 -1.19
CA GLU A 79 -12.27 -15.08 -1.15
C GLU A 79 -12.34 -15.80 -2.49
N THR A 80 -12.21 -15.13 -3.63
CA THR A 80 -12.05 -15.80 -4.93
C THR A 80 -10.60 -16.23 -5.16
N VAL A 81 -9.63 -15.44 -4.71
CA VAL A 81 -8.18 -15.74 -4.82
C VAL A 81 -7.80 -17.02 -4.06
N LYS A 82 -7.07 -17.93 -4.73
CA LYS A 82 -6.61 -19.24 -4.20
C LYS A 82 -5.13 -19.54 -4.43
N HIS A 83 -4.51 -18.92 -5.42
CA HIS A 83 -3.17 -19.25 -5.90
C HIS A 83 -2.31 -17.99 -6.00
N HIS A 84 -1.07 -18.13 -5.56
CA HIS A 84 -0.03 -17.11 -5.65
C HIS A 84 1.08 -17.69 -6.52
N THR A 85 1.38 -17.02 -7.63
CA THR A 85 2.37 -17.49 -8.63
C THR A 85 3.43 -16.43 -8.83
N THR A 86 4.64 -16.68 -8.34
CA THR A 86 5.82 -15.86 -8.66
C THR A 86 6.05 -15.93 -10.18
N LEU A 87 6.04 -14.78 -10.84
CA LEU A 87 6.13 -14.68 -12.30
C LEU A 87 7.57 -14.48 -12.77
N ILE A 88 8.27 -13.53 -12.16
CA ILE A 88 9.63 -13.15 -12.53
C ILE A 88 10.33 -12.44 -11.36
N ASN A 89 11.66 -12.46 -11.36
CA ASN A 89 12.47 -11.55 -10.54
C ASN A 89 12.64 -10.21 -11.30
N THR A 90 12.49 -9.08 -10.61
CA THR A 90 12.41 -7.74 -11.23
C THR A 90 13.77 -7.05 -11.40
N VAL A 91 14.87 -7.69 -10.99
CA VAL A 91 16.22 -7.10 -11.01
C VAL A 91 16.77 -7.09 -12.45
N PRO A 92 17.05 -5.91 -13.05
CA PRO A 92 17.65 -5.81 -14.38
C PRO A 92 19.18 -5.98 -14.32
N SER A 93 19.84 -5.95 -15.48
CA SER A 93 21.30 -6.16 -15.59
C SER A 93 22.18 -5.09 -14.91
N ASN A 94 21.63 -3.90 -14.57
CA ASN A 94 22.31 -2.90 -13.74
C ASN A 94 22.17 -3.16 -12.23
N GLY A 95 21.32 -4.12 -11.84
CA GLY A 95 21.05 -4.53 -10.48
C GLY A 95 20.09 -3.62 -9.69
N ASP A 96 19.38 -2.69 -10.33
CA ASP A 96 18.30 -1.95 -9.66
C ASP A 96 17.26 -2.92 -9.08
N GLN A 97 16.76 -2.66 -7.87
CA GLN A 97 16.03 -3.62 -7.07
C GLN A 97 15.00 -2.91 -6.17
N ASN A 98 14.33 -3.64 -5.28
CA ASN A 98 13.22 -3.18 -4.44
C ASN A 98 12.03 -2.67 -5.30
N PRO A 99 11.34 -3.57 -6.02
CA PRO A 99 10.18 -3.21 -6.85
C PRO A 99 9.06 -2.58 -6.02
N TYR A 100 8.66 -1.37 -6.39
CA TYR A 100 7.67 -0.55 -5.67
C TYR A 100 6.43 -0.27 -6.50
N ALA A 101 6.62 0.23 -7.72
CA ALA A 101 5.51 0.57 -8.61
C ALA A 101 5.08 -0.65 -9.44
N VAL A 102 3.79 -0.87 -9.61
CA VAL A 102 3.24 -1.90 -10.51
C VAL A 102 2.06 -1.28 -11.27
N VAL A 103 2.08 -1.33 -12.60
CA VAL A 103 0.92 -0.96 -13.42
C VAL A 103 0.75 -1.92 -14.59
N VAL A 104 -0.51 -2.15 -14.99
CA VAL A 104 -0.83 -2.95 -16.18
C VAL A 104 -1.07 -2.02 -17.36
N ALA A 105 -0.43 -2.29 -18.49
CA ALA A 105 -0.49 -1.48 -19.69
C ALA A 105 -1.91 -1.50 -20.30
N PRO A 106 -2.63 -0.36 -20.37
CA PRO A 106 -4.01 -0.34 -20.86
C PRO A 106 -4.12 -0.46 -22.39
N VAL A 107 -3.01 -0.23 -23.11
CA VAL A 107 -2.90 -0.19 -24.58
C VAL A 107 -1.52 -0.69 -25.01
N SER A 108 -1.41 -1.19 -26.25
CA SER A 108 -0.10 -1.39 -26.88
C SER A 108 0.42 -0.05 -27.41
N ALA A 109 1.61 0.35 -27.00
CA ALA A 109 2.25 1.58 -27.45
C ALA A 109 3.78 1.46 -27.45
N GLY A 110 4.40 1.70 -28.61
CA GLY A 110 5.84 1.62 -28.78
C GLY A 110 6.40 0.22 -28.51
N THR A 111 7.14 0.04 -27.41
CA THR A 111 7.70 -1.28 -27.04
C THR A 111 6.78 -2.12 -26.15
N VAL A 112 5.80 -1.50 -25.49
CA VAL A 112 4.89 -2.14 -24.52
C VAL A 112 3.62 -2.62 -25.22
N LYS A 113 3.13 -3.81 -24.90
CA LYS A 113 1.83 -4.34 -25.37
C LYS A 113 0.75 -4.10 -24.32
N GLN A 114 -0.51 -4.09 -24.77
CA GLN A 114 -1.66 -4.13 -23.89
C GLN A 114 -1.64 -5.40 -23.03
N GLY A 115 -1.80 -5.23 -21.72
CA GLY A 115 -1.78 -6.32 -20.74
C GLY A 115 -0.41 -6.63 -20.14
N ASP A 116 0.68 -6.06 -20.68
CA ASP A 116 2.00 -6.16 -20.07
C ASP A 116 2.05 -5.45 -18.70
N VAL A 117 2.98 -5.87 -17.84
CA VAL A 117 3.09 -5.37 -16.46
C VAL A 117 4.39 -4.61 -16.28
N LEU A 118 4.28 -3.28 -16.15
CA LEU A 118 5.42 -2.40 -15.88
C LEU A 118 5.70 -2.37 -14.38
N VAL A 119 6.96 -2.53 -13.99
CA VAL A 119 7.40 -2.51 -12.59
C VAL A 119 8.58 -1.56 -12.39
N GLY A 120 8.46 -0.62 -11.45
CA GLY A 120 9.50 0.36 -11.11
C GLY A 120 10.31 -0.06 -9.88
N ASN A 121 11.63 -0.14 -10.01
CA ASN A 121 12.55 -0.48 -8.92
C ASN A 121 13.03 0.79 -8.19
N PHE A 122 12.79 0.88 -6.88
CA PHE A 122 13.07 2.07 -6.04
C PHE A 122 14.54 2.19 -5.61
N ASN A 123 15.24 1.05 -5.50
CA ASN A 123 16.61 0.98 -5.00
C ASN A 123 17.59 0.65 -6.14
N ASN A 124 18.87 0.98 -5.93
CA ASN A 124 19.94 0.56 -6.84
C ASN A 124 20.55 -0.79 -6.46
N SER A 125 21.57 -1.23 -7.19
CA SER A 125 22.34 -2.46 -6.94
C SER A 125 23.08 -2.55 -5.60
N THR A 126 23.25 -1.44 -4.88
CA THR A 126 23.76 -1.42 -3.50
C THR A 126 22.64 -1.31 -2.45
N ASN A 127 21.40 -1.57 -2.87
CA ASN A 127 20.16 -1.48 -2.11
C ASN A 127 19.92 -0.12 -1.39
N LEU A 128 20.35 0.98 -2.02
CA LEU A 128 20.13 2.33 -1.47
C LEU A 128 18.76 2.87 -1.92
N GLN A 129 17.92 3.18 -0.93
CA GLN A 129 16.54 3.64 -1.12
C GLN A 129 16.45 4.98 -1.85
N GLY A 130 15.49 5.10 -2.77
CA GLY A 130 15.30 6.32 -3.57
C GLY A 130 16.46 6.60 -4.53
N THR A 131 17.15 5.57 -5.01
CA THR A 131 18.25 5.72 -5.99
C THR A 131 18.10 4.83 -7.24
N GLY A 132 17.08 3.98 -7.29
CA GLY A 132 16.75 3.16 -8.44
C GLY A 132 16.30 3.99 -9.64
N SER A 133 16.54 3.45 -10.84
CA SER A 133 16.43 4.16 -12.12
C SER A 133 15.68 3.39 -13.21
N THR A 134 15.26 2.16 -12.93
CA THR A 134 14.79 1.24 -13.97
C THR A 134 13.31 0.90 -13.82
N ILE A 135 12.61 0.94 -14.95
CA ILE A 135 11.28 0.35 -15.12
C ILE A 135 11.45 -0.88 -16.01
N ILE A 136 11.13 -2.05 -15.48
CA ILE A 136 11.05 -3.30 -16.25
C ILE A 136 9.63 -3.49 -16.79
N ASP A 137 9.53 -4.35 -17.79
CA ASP A 137 8.32 -4.68 -18.51
C ASP A 137 8.22 -6.20 -18.60
N TYR A 138 7.24 -6.78 -17.91
CA TYR A 138 6.96 -8.20 -17.91
C TYR A 138 5.85 -8.52 -18.92
N HIS A 139 6.14 -9.46 -19.82
CA HIS A 139 5.30 -9.90 -20.92
C HIS A 139 4.54 -11.18 -20.52
N PRO A 140 3.24 -11.14 -20.15
CA PRO A 140 2.55 -12.34 -19.66
C PRO A 140 2.34 -13.41 -20.75
N ASP A 141 2.37 -13.02 -22.02
CA ASP A 141 2.22 -13.92 -23.18
C ASP A 141 3.46 -14.79 -23.44
N THR A 142 4.67 -14.23 -23.32
CA THR A 142 5.95 -14.97 -23.45
C THR A 142 6.54 -15.41 -22.12
N LYS A 143 6.13 -14.79 -21.01
CA LYS A 143 6.70 -14.89 -19.65
C LYS A 143 8.13 -14.34 -19.54
N GLU A 144 8.53 -13.48 -20.47
CA GLU A 144 9.83 -12.82 -20.48
C GLU A 144 9.77 -11.45 -19.80
N MET A 145 10.94 -10.89 -19.47
CA MET A 145 11.09 -9.53 -18.96
C MET A 145 12.08 -8.76 -19.83
N THR A 146 11.75 -7.50 -20.11
CA THR A 146 12.62 -6.54 -20.78
C THR A 146 12.76 -5.27 -19.93
N VAL A 147 13.81 -4.48 -20.15
CA VAL A 147 13.85 -3.11 -19.61
C VAL A 147 13.04 -2.21 -20.53
N PHE A 148 11.97 -1.59 -20.00
CA PHE A 148 11.24 -0.54 -20.73
C PHE A 148 12.01 0.77 -20.70
N ALA A 149 12.42 1.23 -19.50
CA ALA A 149 13.09 2.51 -19.34
C ALA A 149 14.24 2.44 -18.33
N THR A 150 15.34 3.11 -18.65
CA THR A 150 16.39 3.48 -17.67
C THR A 150 16.46 5.00 -17.63
N VAL A 151 15.98 5.57 -16.53
CA VAL A 151 15.89 7.01 -16.32
C VAL A 151 17.28 7.57 -15.99
N PRO A 152 17.77 8.64 -16.65
CA PRO A 152 19.04 9.27 -16.30
C PRO A 152 19.00 9.87 -14.88
N ARG A 153 20.03 9.67 -14.06
CA ARG A 153 20.07 10.25 -12.70
C ARG A 153 20.15 11.79 -12.67
N ASP A 154 20.82 12.40 -13.65
CA ASP A 154 20.91 13.86 -13.78
C ASP A 154 19.71 14.42 -14.59
N LEU A 155 18.57 14.59 -13.91
CA LEU A 155 17.44 15.36 -14.41
C LEU A 155 17.37 16.70 -13.68
N LYS A 156 17.91 17.76 -14.29
CA LYS A 156 17.99 19.11 -13.71
C LYS A 156 16.64 19.71 -13.28
N GLU A 157 15.55 19.29 -13.93
CA GLU A 157 14.18 19.72 -13.65
C GLU A 157 13.50 18.88 -12.54
N CYS A 158 14.20 17.88 -12.00
CA CYS A 158 13.77 17.00 -10.91
C CYS A 158 14.62 17.26 -9.65
N PRO A 159 14.18 18.16 -8.73
CA PRO A 159 14.96 18.55 -7.56
C PRO A 159 15.46 17.39 -6.69
N GLY A 160 16.77 17.16 -6.71
CA GLY A 160 17.46 16.10 -5.97
C GLY A 160 17.68 14.79 -6.73
N GLY A 161 17.27 14.70 -8.00
CA GLY A 161 17.54 13.54 -8.87
C GLY A 161 16.36 12.57 -8.99
N ILE A 162 16.66 11.29 -9.14
CA ILE A 162 15.67 10.22 -9.38
C ILE A 162 15.67 9.15 -8.27
N GLY A 163 14.47 8.67 -7.93
CA GLY A 163 14.25 7.48 -7.12
C GLY A 163 12.82 6.99 -7.35
N LEU A 164 12.63 5.93 -8.14
CA LEU A 164 11.33 5.57 -8.71
C LEU A 164 10.37 4.98 -7.67
N SER A 165 9.43 5.80 -7.17
CA SER A 165 8.49 5.43 -6.09
C SER A 165 7.30 4.61 -6.58
N THR A 166 6.37 4.22 -5.69
CA THR A 166 5.14 3.47 -6.05
C THR A 166 4.19 4.26 -6.97
N ALA A 167 4.37 5.57 -7.07
CA ALA A 167 3.53 6.47 -7.86
C ALA A 167 3.79 6.29 -9.36
N MET A 168 3.14 5.33 -10.02
CA MET A 168 3.22 5.15 -11.48
C MET A 168 1.84 5.03 -12.14
N THR A 169 1.75 5.42 -13.40
CA THR A 169 0.64 5.11 -14.31
C THR A 169 1.13 5.02 -15.77
N MET A 170 0.40 4.29 -16.60
CA MET A 170 0.53 4.33 -18.07
C MET A 170 -0.79 4.82 -18.65
N LEU A 171 -0.75 5.89 -19.45
CA LEU A 171 -1.91 6.46 -20.10
C LEU A 171 -2.26 5.70 -21.40
N LYS A 172 -3.50 5.84 -21.86
CA LYS A 172 -4.03 5.37 -23.16
C LYS A 172 -3.31 5.99 -24.37
N SER A 173 -2.56 7.06 -24.17
CA SER A 173 -1.64 7.65 -25.15
C SER A 173 -0.30 6.91 -25.25
N GLY A 174 -0.04 5.95 -24.36
CA GLY A 174 1.21 5.19 -24.25
C GLY A 174 2.29 5.86 -23.38
N TYR A 175 2.08 7.10 -22.93
CA TYR A 175 3.01 7.76 -22.03
C TYR A 175 2.92 7.16 -20.62
N VAL A 176 4.07 6.87 -20.02
CA VAL A 176 4.19 6.47 -18.62
C VAL A 176 4.52 7.71 -17.79
N ILE A 177 3.91 7.85 -16.62
CA ILE A 177 4.19 8.92 -15.66
C ILE A 177 4.57 8.24 -14.34
N ILE A 178 5.75 8.55 -13.81
CA ILE A 178 6.28 7.96 -12.58
C ILE A 178 6.80 9.01 -11.60
N GLY A 179 6.60 8.79 -10.30
CA GLY A 179 7.10 9.62 -9.22
C GLY A 179 8.57 9.38 -8.92
N SER A 180 9.29 10.47 -8.71
CA SER A 180 10.62 10.48 -8.13
C SER A 180 10.55 10.90 -6.67
N THR A 181 10.96 10.02 -5.76
CA THR A 181 11.27 10.30 -4.35
C THR A 181 12.76 10.03 -4.16
N PRO A 182 13.64 10.99 -4.51
CA PRO A 182 15.05 10.71 -4.71
C PRO A 182 15.89 10.88 -3.45
N SER A 183 16.99 10.14 -3.35
CA SER A 183 18.05 10.24 -2.35
C SER A 183 19.42 10.21 -3.03
N ASN A 184 20.47 10.68 -2.32
CA ASN A 184 21.84 10.56 -2.78
C ASN A 184 22.60 9.42 -2.10
N ASP A 185 22.17 8.98 -0.91
CA ASP A 185 22.88 8.01 -0.06
C ASP A 185 21.99 6.89 0.51
N GLY A 186 20.73 6.80 0.08
CA GLY A 186 19.77 5.82 0.61
C GLY A 186 19.00 6.28 1.86
N THR A 187 19.21 7.53 2.31
CA THR A 187 18.54 8.10 3.48
C THR A 187 17.65 9.29 3.12
N THR A 188 16.64 9.57 3.95
CA THR A 188 15.86 10.81 3.87
C THR A 188 16.67 12.05 4.24
N GLY A 189 17.85 11.92 4.83
CA GLY A 189 18.73 13.04 5.16
C GLY A 189 19.31 13.74 3.92
N THR A 190 19.42 13.01 2.80
CA THR A 190 19.91 13.55 1.51
C THR A 190 18.84 13.63 0.44
N LYS A 191 17.55 13.51 0.83
CA LYS A 191 16.44 13.46 -0.13
C LYS A 191 16.22 14.77 -0.87
N GLY A 192 15.67 14.66 -2.07
CA GLY A 192 15.18 15.80 -2.84
C GLY A 192 13.77 16.25 -2.44
N ALA A 193 13.16 17.03 -3.33
CA ALA A 193 11.70 17.13 -3.43
C ALA A 193 11.16 16.24 -4.56
N GLY A 194 12.01 15.81 -5.50
CA GLY A 194 11.62 14.99 -6.63
C GLY A 194 10.72 15.70 -7.62
N CYS A 195 10.06 14.91 -8.46
CA CYS A 195 9.18 15.35 -9.53
C CYS A 195 8.30 14.18 -10.00
N LEU A 196 7.36 14.42 -10.91
CA LEU A 196 6.88 13.36 -11.80
C LEU A 196 7.69 13.38 -13.09
N ILE A 197 8.04 12.20 -13.60
CA ILE A 197 8.82 11.99 -14.82
C ILE A 197 7.88 11.42 -15.87
N VAL A 198 7.83 12.07 -17.04
CA VAL A 198 7.03 11.63 -18.17
C VAL A 198 7.94 10.89 -19.15
N ILE A 199 7.60 9.64 -19.45
CA ILE A 199 8.37 8.72 -20.28
C ILE A 199 7.54 8.38 -21.52
N ASP A 200 8.14 8.49 -22.71
CA ASP A 200 7.50 8.16 -23.97
C ASP A 200 7.30 6.65 -24.16
N PRO A 201 6.48 6.19 -25.12
CA PRO A 201 6.26 4.76 -25.35
C PRO A 201 7.51 4.00 -25.86
N GLN A 202 8.65 4.67 -26.03
CA GLN A 202 9.95 4.09 -26.39
C GLN A 202 10.92 4.07 -25.18
N GLY A 203 10.43 4.32 -23.97
CA GLY A 203 11.21 4.23 -22.73
C GLY A 203 12.11 5.44 -22.45
N LYS A 204 11.92 6.57 -23.16
CA LYS A 204 12.77 7.77 -22.99
C LYS A 204 12.06 8.85 -22.20
N VAL A 205 12.80 9.55 -21.34
CA VAL A 205 12.29 10.74 -20.65
C VAL A 205 11.92 11.81 -21.68
N ALA A 206 10.65 12.20 -21.70
CA ALA A 206 10.08 13.16 -22.62
C ALA A 206 9.88 14.55 -21.97
N SER A 207 9.57 14.58 -20.68
CA SER A 207 9.51 15.80 -19.86
C SER A 207 9.52 15.45 -18.37
N THR A 208 9.60 16.47 -17.51
CA THR A 208 9.33 16.36 -16.08
C THR A 208 8.21 17.31 -15.67
N ILE A 209 7.60 17.05 -14.52
CA ILE A 209 6.59 17.90 -13.88
C ILE A 209 7.05 18.14 -12.44
N SER A 210 7.44 19.36 -12.13
CA SER A 210 7.81 19.80 -10.78
C SER A 210 7.14 21.14 -10.46
N SER A 211 6.67 21.28 -9.22
CA SER A 211 5.99 22.48 -8.72
C SER A 211 6.14 22.56 -7.20
N PRO A 212 5.83 23.71 -6.55
CA PRO A 212 5.82 23.80 -5.09
C PRO A 212 4.84 22.83 -4.39
N ASN A 213 3.89 22.25 -5.12
CA ASN A 213 2.94 21.25 -4.59
C ASN A 213 3.48 19.81 -4.69
N ILE A 214 4.64 19.61 -5.33
CA ILE A 214 5.24 18.29 -5.56
C ILE A 214 6.44 18.13 -4.61
N ASN A 215 6.33 17.17 -3.67
CA ASN A 215 7.42 16.83 -2.73
C ASN A 215 7.30 15.36 -2.31
N ASP A 216 8.22 14.54 -2.80
CA ASP A 216 8.19 13.07 -2.77
C ASP A 216 6.81 12.51 -3.18
N PRO A 217 6.45 12.54 -4.49
CA PRO A 217 5.37 11.74 -5.04
C PRO A 217 5.57 10.28 -4.66
N TRP A 218 4.77 9.78 -3.73
CA TRP A 218 5.10 8.57 -2.98
C TRP A 218 4.24 7.37 -3.38
N GLY A 219 2.92 7.58 -3.34
CA GLY A 219 1.90 6.53 -3.35
C GLY A 219 1.34 6.13 -4.72
N ASN A 220 0.78 4.93 -4.83
CA ASN A 220 0.15 4.45 -6.05
C ASN A 220 -0.97 5.39 -6.48
N MET A 221 -1.06 5.68 -7.78
CA MET A 221 -1.95 6.71 -8.29
C MET A 221 -3.38 6.19 -8.47
N ALA A 222 -4.37 7.05 -8.24
CA ALA A 222 -5.71 6.88 -8.80
C ALA A 222 -5.83 7.74 -10.08
N VAL A 223 -6.36 7.17 -11.16
CA VAL A 223 -6.30 7.78 -12.50
C VAL A 223 -7.63 7.66 -13.23
N VAL A 224 -8.06 8.77 -13.86
CA VAL A 224 -9.16 8.80 -14.82
C VAL A 224 -8.61 9.26 -16.16
N ASP A 225 -8.58 8.38 -17.16
CA ASP A 225 -8.02 8.66 -18.48
C ASP A 225 -9.11 8.61 -19.57
N ASN A 226 -9.30 9.74 -20.25
CA ASN A 226 -10.27 9.95 -21.32
C ASN A 226 -9.62 9.99 -22.72
N GLY A 227 -8.36 9.59 -22.85
CA GLY A 227 -7.58 9.55 -24.08
C GLY A 227 -6.92 10.88 -24.43
N SER A 228 -7.72 11.95 -24.59
CA SER A 228 -7.24 13.31 -24.88
C SER A 228 -7.04 14.19 -23.64
N SER A 229 -7.46 13.70 -22.47
CA SER A 229 -7.24 14.31 -21.16
C SER A 229 -7.17 13.22 -20.10
N ALA A 230 -6.45 13.49 -19.02
CA ALA A 230 -6.37 12.59 -17.87
C ALA A 230 -6.38 13.39 -16.56
N THR A 231 -6.91 12.80 -15.50
CA THR A 231 -6.84 13.33 -14.14
C THR A 231 -6.08 12.32 -13.29
N LEU A 232 -4.97 12.76 -12.68
CA LEU A 232 -4.18 11.95 -11.75
C LEU A 232 -4.43 12.43 -10.32
N PHE A 233 -4.51 11.50 -9.38
CA PHE A 233 -4.36 11.76 -7.95
C PHE A 233 -3.07 11.12 -7.47
N VAL A 234 -2.22 11.91 -6.81
CA VAL A 234 -0.89 11.49 -6.34
C VAL A 234 -0.67 12.01 -4.92
N SER A 235 -0.15 11.16 -4.03
CA SER A 235 0.19 11.57 -2.67
C SER A 235 1.61 12.10 -2.60
N MET A 236 1.79 13.17 -1.82
CA MET A 236 3.07 13.85 -1.61
C MET A 236 3.46 13.68 -0.14
N ALA A 237 4.47 12.86 0.11
CA ALA A 237 4.84 12.45 1.48
C ALA A 237 6.06 13.19 2.04
N GLY A 238 6.74 14.01 1.23
CA GLY A 238 8.05 14.56 1.59
C GLY A 238 8.05 15.89 2.35
N PHE A 239 6.90 16.58 2.44
CA PHE A 239 6.82 17.91 3.05
C PHE A 239 7.19 17.88 4.54
N GLY A 240 8.24 18.63 4.89
CA GLY A 240 8.76 18.74 6.26
C GLY A 240 9.62 17.54 6.72
N VAL A 241 9.50 16.38 6.06
CA VAL A 241 10.23 15.16 6.43
C VAL A 241 11.74 15.35 6.28
N GLY A 242 12.47 15.15 7.39
CA GLY A 242 13.93 15.22 7.46
C GLY A 242 14.59 13.84 7.58
N GLY A 243 15.77 13.79 8.19
CA GLY A 243 16.50 12.54 8.43
C GLY A 243 15.81 11.60 9.43
N ALA A 244 16.04 10.29 9.28
CA ALA A 244 15.44 9.23 10.10
C ALA A 244 16.15 8.94 11.45
N ASP A 245 17.04 9.83 11.92
CA ASP A 245 17.84 9.59 13.11
C ASP A 245 17.09 9.83 14.44
N GLY A 246 17.38 8.98 15.42
CA GLY A 246 16.75 9.04 16.74
C GLY A 246 15.27 8.65 16.69
N ASN A 247 14.40 9.61 17.01
CA ASN A 247 12.94 9.47 16.92
C ASN A 247 12.41 10.61 16.03
N PRO A 248 12.41 10.44 14.70
CA PRO A 248 11.98 11.50 13.77
C PRO A 248 10.51 11.87 14.03
N PRO A 249 10.14 13.16 14.03
CA PRO A 249 8.77 13.56 14.32
C PRO A 249 7.82 13.29 13.15
N VAL A 250 6.53 13.13 13.46
CA VAL A 250 5.46 13.08 12.44
C VAL A 250 5.14 14.50 11.96
N PHE A 251 5.35 14.76 10.67
CA PHE A 251 4.98 15.99 10.00
C PHE A 251 3.57 15.88 9.40
N LYS A 252 2.64 16.73 9.86
CA LYS A 252 1.27 16.79 9.33
C LYS A 252 1.18 17.75 8.13
N GLN A 253 1.98 17.46 7.11
CA GLN A 253 2.14 18.30 5.92
C GLN A 253 1.98 17.53 4.61
N ALA A 254 1.84 16.20 4.65
CA ALA A 254 1.59 15.42 3.45
C ALA A 254 0.24 15.77 2.82
N THR A 255 0.19 15.72 1.49
CA THR A 255 -0.96 16.14 0.68
C THR A 255 -1.36 15.09 -0.33
N VAL A 256 -2.56 15.24 -0.89
CA VAL A 256 -3.00 14.54 -2.10
C VAL A 256 -3.27 15.60 -3.16
N LEU A 257 -2.51 15.53 -4.25
CA LEU A 257 -2.55 16.47 -5.37
C LEU A 257 -3.36 15.86 -6.50
N ARG A 258 -4.36 16.60 -7.01
CA ARG A 258 -4.98 16.35 -8.30
C ARG A 258 -4.24 17.11 -9.39
N LEU A 259 -3.89 16.41 -10.46
CA LEU A 259 -3.34 16.97 -11.69
C LEU A 259 -4.34 16.75 -12.82
N ASP A 260 -4.90 17.83 -13.35
CA ASP A 260 -5.73 17.79 -14.55
C ASP A 260 -4.82 18.02 -15.77
N LEU A 261 -4.76 17.04 -16.68
CA LEU A 261 -3.82 16.98 -17.82
C LEU A 261 -4.54 17.10 -19.16
N ASP A 262 -4.01 17.93 -20.06
CA ASP A 262 -4.24 17.78 -21.50
C ASP A 262 -3.31 16.67 -22.02
N VAL A 263 -3.82 15.76 -22.85
CA VAL A 263 -3.05 14.67 -23.47
C VAL A 263 -3.08 14.85 -24.99
N PRO A 264 -2.26 15.76 -25.55
CA PRO A 264 -2.21 16.01 -26.99
C PRO A 264 -1.66 14.81 -27.78
N ALA A 265 -2.31 14.47 -28.90
CA ALA A 265 -1.92 13.32 -29.72
C ALA A 265 -0.44 13.37 -30.16
N GLY A 266 0.30 12.30 -29.88
CA GLY A 266 1.72 12.16 -30.23
C GLY A 266 2.67 13.14 -29.51
N LYS A 267 2.24 13.72 -28.38
CA LYS A 267 3.03 14.66 -27.58
C LYS A 267 2.89 14.35 -26.09
N PRO A 268 3.87 14.75 -25.25
CA PRO A 268 3.80 14.53 -23.81
C PRO A 268 2.54 15.18 -23.19
N PRO A 269 1.92 14.54 -22.17
CA PRO A 269 0.91 15.16 -21.34
C PRO A 269 1.38 16.50 -20.73
N VAL A 270 0.46 17.45 -20.60
CA VAL A 270 0.73 18.79 -20.07
C VAL A 270 -0.23 19.10 -18.94
N VAL A 271 0.30 19.52 -17.78
CA VAL A 271 -0.52 19.97 -16.65
C VAL A 271 -1.29 21.24 -17.01
N LYS A 272 -2.61 21.19 -16.82
CA LYS A 272 -3.51 22.34 -17.02
C LYS A 272 -3.93 22.97 -15.70
N LYS A 273 -4.07 22.16 -14.67
CA LYS A 273 -4.43 22.60 -13.32
C LYS A 273 -3.85 21.64 -12.30
N GLU A 274 -3.33 22.22 -11.22
CA GLU A 274 -3.01 21.53 -10.00
C GLU A 274 -4.06 21.89 -8.95
N THR A 275 -4.47 20.94 -8.11
CA THR A 275 -5.35 21.23 -6.97
C THR A 275 -5.04 20.30 -5.82
N VAL A 276 -4.64 20.86 -4.67
CA VAL A 276 -4.48 20.09 -3.43
C VAL A 276 -5.88 19.71 -2.94
N VAL A 277 -6.28 18.46 -3.14
CA VAL A 277 -7.60 17.93 -2.77
C VAL A 277 -7.63 17.35 -1.36
N GLY A 278 -6.47 16.96 -0.81
CA GLY A 278 -6.29 16.57 0.59
C GLY A 278 -4.98 17.11 1.17
N SER A 279 -4.94 17.36 2.47
CA SER A 279 -3.78 17.96 3.16
C SER A 279 -3.78 17.71 4.67
N GLY A 280 -2.59 17.65 5.27
CA GLY A 280 -2.46 17.49 6.72
C GLY A 280 -2.36 16.02 7.16
N PHE A 281 -2.19 15.12 6.20
CA PHE A 281 -1.82 13.74 6.46
C PHE A 281 -0.44 13.68 7.15
N GLY A 282 -0.25 12.67 7.98
CA GLY A 282 1.04 12.43 8.63
C GLY A 282 2.05 11.83 7.67
N ALA A 283 3.28 12.33 7.69
CA ALA A 283 4.44 11.65 7.15
C ALA A 283 5.62 11.69 8.13
N GLN A 284 6.50 10.68 8.07
CA GLN A 284 7.60 10.49 9.01
C GLN A 284 8.75 9.77 8.29
N ALA A 285 10.00 10.13 8.59
CA ALA A 285 11.16 9.39 8.08
C ALA A 285 11.30 8.04 8.80
N ASP A 286 11.70 6.99 8.08
CA ASP A 286 11.82 5.63 8.59
C ASP A 286 13.11 4.99 8.05
N LYS A 287 13.85 4.25 8.90
CA LYS A 287 15.12 3.64 8.48
C LYS A 287 14.92 2.36 7.65
N GLY A 288 13.83 1.63 7.87
CA GLY A 288 13.52 0.38 7.17
C GLY A 288 12.86 0.62 5.81
N VAL A 289 11.99 1.63 5.71
CA VAL A 289 11.15 1.87 4.52
C VAL A 289 11.28 3.27 3.90
N PHE A 290 12.38 3.97 4.18
CA PHE A 290 12.70 5.35 3.78
C PHE A 290 11.79 6.40 4.45
N LEU A 291 10.49 6.36 4.16
CA LEU A 291 9.49 7.18 4.83
C LEU A 291 8.15 6.45 4.93
N VAL A 292 7.33 6.89 5.88
CA VAL A 292 5.94 6.47 6.03
C VAL A 292 5.07 7.68 5.73
N GLY A 293 4.06 7.51 4.88
CA GLY A 293 3.12 8.57 4.51
C GLY A 293 1.88 8.02 3.80
N PRO A 294 0.96 8.87 3.33
CA PRO A 294 -0.19 8.41 2.57
C PRO A 294 0.25 7.73 1.28
N THR A 295 -0.14 6.48 1.07
CA THR A 295 0.44 5.62 0.01
C THR A 295 -0.61 5.14 -0.99
N GLY A 296 -1.72 4.59 -0.54
CA GLY A 296 -2.75 4.06 -1.40
C GLY A 296 -3.77 5.12 -1.79
N LEU A 297 -4.01 5.27 -3.10
CA LEU A 297 -5.09 6.09 -3.64
C LEU A 297 -5.98 5.24 -4.55
N ALA A 298 -7.29 5.27 -4.31
CA ALA A 298 -8.26 4.56 -5.14
C ALA A 298 -9.56 5.36 -5.27
N LEU A 299 -10.17 5.33 -6.46
CA LEU A 299 -11.48 5.96 -6.68
C LEU A 299 -12.60 4.94 -6.47
N SER A 300 -13.68 5.40 -5.86
CA SER A 300 -15.00 4.76 -5.98
C SER A 300 -15.39 4.56 -7.44
N THR A 301 -16.19 3.52 -7.72
CA THR A 301 -16.61 3.14 -9.08
C THR A 301 -17.36 4.26 -9.81
N ASP A 302 -18.06 5.13 -9.09
CA ASP A 302 -18.76 6.30 -9.64
C ASP A 302 -17.96 7.62 -9.55
N GLN A 303 -16.69 7.53 -9.11
CA GLN A 303 -15.71 8.61 -9.00
C GLN A 303 -16.11 9.76 -8.05
N LYS A 304 -17.13 9.57 -7.20
CA LYS A 304 -17.59 10.61 -6.24
C LYS A 304 -16.74 10.69 -4.96
N LEU A 305 -16.02 9.62 -4.65
CA LEU A 305 -15.12 9.48 -3.51
C LEU A 305 -13.72 9.06 -3.97
N LEU A 306 -12.69 9.72 -3.44
CA LEU A 306 -11.30 9.29 -3.48
C LEU A 306 -10.92 8.76 -2.10
N TYR A 307 -10.56 7.49 -2.03
CA TYR A 307 -10.04 6.86 -0.82
C TYR A 307 -8.53 7.09 -0.71
N VAL A 308 -8.07 7.34 0.50
CA VAL A 308 -6.66 7.58 0.84
C VAL A 308 -6.28 6.66 2.00
N SER A 309 -5.21 5.87 1.86
CA SER A 309 -4.62 5.22 3.02
C SER A 309 -3.76 6.21 3.80
N ASP A 310 -4.02 6.33 5.10
CA ASP A 310 -3.22 7.16 6.02
C ASP A 310 -2.42 6.21 6.92
N ALA A 311 -1.21 5.89 6.46
CA ALA A 311 -0.31 4.94 7.10
C ALA A 311 0.03 5.32 8.55
N ILE A 312 0.26 6.60 8.82
CA ILE A 312 0.52 7.13 10.18
C ILE A 312 -0.75 7.13 11.04
N GLY A 313 -1.91 7.43 10.44
CA GLY A 313 -3.20 7.39 11.12
C GLY A 313 -3.81 6.00 11.28
N ASN A 314 -3.15 4.95 10.80
CA ASN A 314 -3.62 3.57 10.71
C ASN A 314 -5.07 3.41 10.21
N ARG A 315 -5.42 4.15 9.15
CA ARG A 315 -6.82 4.28 8.69
C ARG A 315 -6.94 4.45 7.18
N ILE A 316 -8.15 4.27 6.67
CA ILE A 316 -8.57 4.75 5.36
C ILE A 316 -9.47 5.97 5.57
N THR A 317 -9.21 7.03 4.81
CA THR A 317 -10.09 8.20 4.72
C THR A 317 -10.67 8.34 3.31
N GLU A 318 -11.72 9.14 3.18
CA GLU A 318 -12.40 9.43 1.92
C GLU A 318 -12.56 10.95 1.72
N ILE A 319 -12.34 11.38 0.49
CA ILE A 319 -12.46 12.76 0.02
C ILE A 319 -13.63 12.83 -0.97
N ASP A 320 -14.68 13.55 -0.61
CA ASP A 320 -15.85 13.79 -1.46
C ASP A 320 -15.51 14.68 -2.67
N GLU A 321 -16.20 14.47 -3.78
CA GLU A 321 -16.11 15.28 -5.02
C GLU A 321 -14.67 15.48 -5.56
N PRO A 322 -13.81 14.44 -5.58
CA PRO A 322 -12.38 14.61 -5.86
C PRO A 322 -12.10 15.16 -7.26
N MET A 323 -12.97 14.83 -8.22
CA MET A 323 -12.88 15.27 -9.63
C MET A 323 -13.19 16.77 -9.82
N THR A 324 -13.93 17.40 -8.91
CA THR A 324 -14.48 18.75 -9.10
C THR A 324 -14.12 19.75 -8.02
N ARG A 325 -13.68 19.32 -6.82
CA ARG A 325 -13.23 20.22 -5.77
C ARG A 325 -12.08 21.13 -6.23
N ASP A 326 -12.09 22.35 -5.71
CA ASP A 326 -11.06 23.39 -5.92
C ASP A 326 -10.17 23.63 -4.67
N THR A 327 -10.43 22.93 -3.57
CA THR A 327 -9.73 23.12 -2.28
C THR A 327 -9.52 21.80 -1.54
N SER A 328 -8.62 21.79 -0.57
CA SER A 328 -8.33 20.62 0.26
C SER A 328 -9.47 20.26 1.22
N ALA A 329 -9.81 18.98 1.31
CA ALA A 329 -10.73 18.42 2.31
C ALA A 329 -10.06 18.16 3.68
N GLY A 330 -8.85 18.66 3.90
CA GLY A 330 -8.02 18.21 5.01
C GLY A 330 -7.62 16.76 4.80
N VAL A 331 -7.71 15.95 5.86
CA VAL A 331 -7.50 14.49 5.77
C VAL A 331 -8.71 13.71 5.23
N GLY A 332 -9.81 14.39 4.90
CA GLY A 332 -11.08 13.75 4.52
C GLY A 332 -11.87 13.20 5.71
N ARG A 333 -12.96 12.49 5.43
CA ARG A 333 -13.76 11.74 6.42
C ARG A 333 -13.11 10.39 6.68
N GLN A 334 -13.11 9.90 7.92
CA GLN A 334 -12.62 8.55 8.20
C GLN A 334 -13.64 7.51 7.74
N LEU A 335 -13.23 6.59 6.86
CA LEU A 335 -14.03 5.44 6.44
C LEU A 335 -13.91 4.31 7.46
N THR A 336 -12.67 3.93 7.79
CA THR A 336 -12.37 2.85 8.75
C THR A 336 -10.96 3.02 9.31
N ALA A 337 -10.69 2.47 10.50
CA ALA A 337 -9.40 2.58 11.18
C ALA A 337 -9.11 1.33 12.02
N ASP A 338 -7.82 1.09 12.27
CA ASP A 338 -7.32 -0.01 13.11
C ASP A 338 -7.89 -1.38 12.71
N GLY A 339 -8.14 -2.26 13.68
CA GLY A 339 -8.69 -3.60 13.43
C GLY A 339 -7.70 -4.51 12.72
N LEU A 340 -7.97 -4.78 11.44
CA LEU A 340 -7.13 -5.58 10.55
C LEU A 340 -6.08 -4.73 9.81
N LEU A 341 -6.20 -3.39 9.87
CA LEU A 341 -5.23 -2.47 9.27
C LEU A 341 -3.99 -2.34 10.15
N HIS A 342 -2.83 -2.46 9.51
CA HIS A 342 -1.51 -2.37 10.13
C HIS A 342 -0.56 -1.54 9.24
N ARG A 343 -0.62 -0.21 9.40
CA ARG A 343 0.08 0.81 8.60
C ARG A 343 -0.23 0.62 7.10
N PRO A 344 -1.45 0.95 6.64
CA PRO A 344 -1.90 0.63 5.29
C PRO A 344 -1.07 1.34 4.21
N LEU A 345 -0.70 0.60 3.16
CA LEU A 345 0.08 1.04 2.00
C LEU A 345 -0.81 1.16 0.77
N ALA A 346 -0.52 0.39 -0.28
CA ALA A 346 -1.16 0.46 -1.58
C ALA A 346 -2.63 0.04 -1.52
N MET A 347 -3.43 0.62 -2.41
CA MET A 347 -4.87 0.41 -2.44
C MET A 347 -5.42 0.42 -3.86
N VAL A 348 -6.33 -0.52 -4.14
CA VAL A 348 -7.11 -0.58 -5.39
C VAL A 348 -8.58 -0.86 -5.10
N THR A 349 -9.47 -0.42 -5.98
CA THR A 349 -10.91 -0.74 -5.93
C THR A 349 -11.17 -1.97 -6.79
N ALA A 350 -11.55 -3.10 -6.19
CA ALA A 350 -11.88 -4.34 -6.86
C ALA A 350 -13.21 -4.25 -7.67
N PRO A 351 -13.47 -5.15 -8.63
CA PRO A 351 -14.68 -5.07 -9.47
C PRO A 351 -16.01 -5.23 -8.73
N ASN A 352 -16.01 -5.78 -7.51
CA ASN A 352 -17.17 -5.81 -6.62
C ASN A 352 -17.42 -4.47 -5.89
N GLY A 353 -16.57 -3.46 -6.11
CA GLY A 353 -16.63 -2.15 -5.46
C GLY A 353 -15.92 -2.07 -4.11
N HIS A 354 -15.37 -3.18 -3.60
CA HIS A 354 -14.61 -3.20 -2.35
C HIS A 354 -13.19 -2.64 -2.54
N LEU A 355 -12.55 -2.21 -1.45
CA LEU A 355 -11.16 -1.80 -1.43
C LEU A 355 -10.28 -2.97 -1.02
N LEU A 356 -9.19 -3.18 -1.74
CA LEU A 356 -8.09 -4.06 -1.35
C LEU A 356 -6.94 -3.17 -0.89
N VAL A 357 -6.50 -3.36 0.35
CA VAL A 357 -5.46 -2.52 0.99
C VAL A 357 -4.33 -3.39 1.50
N THR A 358 -3.09 -3.16 1.07
CA THR A 358 -1.92 -3.84 1.64
C THR A 358 -1.55 -3.25 3.00
N ASN A 359 -1.12 -4.09 3.94
CA ASN A 359 -0.51 -3.66 5.20
C ASN A 359 1.01 -3.57 5.03
N ALA A 360 1.64 -2.57 5.67
CA ALA A 360 3.10 -2.47 5.71
C ALA A 360 3.74 -3.30 6.83
N LEU A 361 2.97 -3.63 7.88
CA LEU A 361 3.48 -4.25 9.11
C LEU A 361 3.14 -5.74 9.23
N ASN A 362 2.55 -6.32 8.18
CA ASN A 362 2.43 -7.75 7.95
C ASN A 362 2.09 -8.02 6.47
N GLY A 363 2.36 -9.22 6.00
CA GLY A 363 2.14 -9.65 4.61
C GLY A 363 0.67 -9.86 4.21
N GLN A 364 -0.24 -9.04 4.73
CA GLN A 364 -1.68 -9.18 4.52
C GLN A 364 -2.25 -8.08 3.61
N ILE A 365 -3.26 -8.46 2.83
CA ILE A 365 -4.25 -7.51 2.28
C ILE A 365 -5.53 -7.59 3.09
N VAL A 366 -6.08 -6.43 3.44
CA VAL A 366 -7.42 -6.27 4.02
C VAL A 366 -8.42 -5.97 2.91
N GLU A 367 -9.56 -6.66 2.92
CA GLU A 367 -10.70 -6.29 2.07
C GLU A 367 -11.70 -5.46 2.88
N ILE A 368 -12.14 -4.34 2.33
CA ILE A 368 -13.01 -3.36 2.99
C ILE A 368 -14.22 -3.09 2.10
N ASP A 369 -15.43 -3.22 2.63
CA ASP A 369 -16.64 -2.69 2.02
C ASP A 369 -16.73 -1.17 2.30
N PRO A 370 -16.56 -0.29 1.29
CA PRO A 370 -16.62 1.15 1.51
C PRO A 370 -18.04 1.67 1.74
N ALA A 371 -19.10 0.90 1.43
CA ALA A 371 -20.47 1.34 1.68
C ALA A 371 -20.84 1.28 3.18
N SER A 372 -20.24 0.33 3.93
CA SER A 372 -20.43 0.20 5.38
C SER A 372 -19.21 0.61 6.22
N GLY A 373 -18.03 0.77 5.61
CA GLY A 373 -16.76 0.95 6.32
C GLY A 373 -16.24 -0.32 7.01
N LYS A 374 -16.88 -1.47 6.76
CA LYS A 374 -16.50 -2.75 7.36
C LYS A 374 -15.26 -3.33 6.71
N GLN A 375 -14.25 -3.62 7.52
CA GLN A 375 -13.16 -4.52 7.15
C GLN A 375 -13.69 -5.95 7.22
N ILE A 376 -13.77 -6.64 6.08
CA ILE A 376 -14.45 -7.93 5.93
C ILE A 376 -13.58 -9.06 6.49
N TYR A 377 -12.34 -9.13 6.00
CA TYR A 377 -11.28 -10.02 6.49
C TYR A 377 -9.91 -9.51 6.03
N ALA A 378 -8.85 -10.14 6.52
CA ALA A 378 -7.49 -9.98 6.04
C ALA A 378 -6.96 -11.33 5.53
N ARG A 379 -6.26 -11.32 4.41
CA ARG A 379 -5.58 -12.50 3.87
C ARG A 379 -4.09 -12.29 3.81
N TRP A 380 -3.37 -13.27 4.33
CA TRP A 380 -1.95 -13.48 4.06
C TRP A 380 -1.73 -13.69 2.56
N ILE A 381 -1.00 -12.78 1.92
CA ILE A 381 -0.59 -12.86 0.52
C ILE A 381 0.93 -12.95 0.36
N ASP A 382 1.67 -12.32 1.26
CA ASP A 382 3.09 -12.51 1.43
C ASP A 382 3.32 -13.36 2.67
N THR A 383 4.01 -14.48 2.54
CA THR A 383 4.21 -15.41 3.66
C THR A 383 5.68 -15.61 3.98
N ASP A 384 6.59 -14.71 3.57
CA ASP A 384 8.01 -14.87 3.88
C ASP A 384 8.27 -14.83 5.38
N LYS A 385 8.83 -15.94 5.88
CA LYS A 385 9.07 -16.17 7.31
C LYS A 385 10.48 -15.78 7.75
N ALA A 386 11.32 -15.24 6.86
CA ALA A 386 12.54 -14.57 7.30
C ALA A 386 12.19 -13.23 8.00
N GLN A 387 11.00 -12.69 7.74
CA GLN A 387 10.48 -11.50 8.37
C GLN A 387 9.57 -11.79 9.59
N SER A 388 9.42 -10.80 10.48
CA SER A 388 8.61 -10.90 11.71
C SER A 388 7.75 -9.64 11.92
N PRO A 389 6.40 -9.76 11.89
CA PRO A 389 5.66 -10.90 11.34
C PRO A 389 6.02 -11.14 9.86
N PRO A 390 5.63 -12.27 9.25
CA PRO A 390 5.93 -12.51 7.84
C PRO A 390 5.44 -11.36 6.93
N GLY A 391 6.13 -11.12 5.81
CA GLY A 391 5.77 -10.06 4.85
C GLY A 391 5.69 -8.62 5.41
N ASN A 392 6.48 -8.31 6.44
CA ASN A 392 6.53 -7.02 7.13
C ASN A 392 7.54 -6.08 6.45
N GLY A 393 7.07 -5.41 5.41
CA GLY A 393 7.83 -4.40 4.67
C GLY A 393 7.34 -4.24 3.24
N ASP A 394 6.83 -5.32 2.64
CA ASP A 394 7.15 -5.58 1.23
C ASP A 394 6.08 -5.15 0.23
N LEU A 395 4.85 -4.98 0.70
CA LEU A 395 3.65 -4.90 -0.15
C LEU A 395 3.36 -3.48 -0.66
N PHE A 396 4.35 -2.88 -1.32
CA PHE A 396 4.31 -1.50 -1.83
C PHE A 396 3.53 -1.30 -3.13
N GLY A 397 3.41 -2.33 -3.99
CA GLY A 397 2.77 -2.23 -5.29
C GLY A 397 1.66 -3.26 -5.49
N LEU A 398 0.52 -2.80 -6.02
CA LEU A 398 -0.70 -3.59 -6.24
C LEU A 398 -1.44 -3.09 -7.48
N ALA A 399 -1.78 -3.99 -8.40
CA ALA A 399 -2.58 -3.67 -9.60
C ALA A 399 -3.51 -4.84 -9.97
N LEU A 400 -4.78 -4.58 -10.28
CA LEU A 400 -5.70 -5.62 -10.74
C LEU A 400 -5.29 -6.19 -12.10
N THR A 401 -5.57 -7.47 -12.32
CA THR A 401 -5.49 -8.09 -13.67
C THR A 401 -6.50 -7.45 -14.63
N PRO A 402 -6.25 -7.38 -15.95
CA PRO A 402 -7.20 -6.87 -16.94
C PRO A 402 -8.60 -7.49 -16.85
N GLU A 403 -8.68 -8.77 -16.54
CA GLU A 403 -9.92 -9.56 -16.43
C GLU A 403 -10.71 -9.26 -15.15
N GLY A 404 -10.09 -8.57 -14.18
CA GLY A 404 -10.68 -8.29 -12.86
C GLY A 404 -10.90 -9.54 -12.00
N ASP A 405 -10.19 -10.64 -12.25
CA ASP A 405 -10.33 -11.89 -11.49
C ASP A 405 -9.10 -12.23 -10.62
N GLY A 406 -8.10 -11.37 -10.60
CA GLY A 406 -6.94 -11.42 -9.71
C GLY A 406 -6.22 -10.07 -9.57
N PHE A 407 -5.01 -10.09 -9.00
CA PHE A 407 -4.11 -8.93 -8.97
C PHE A 407 -2.64 -9.33 -9.05
N TYR A 408 -1.85 -8.44 -9.65
CA TYR A 408 -0.41 -8.41 -9.53
C TYR A 408 -0.01 -7.64 -8.26
N TYR A 409 1.00 -8.14 -7.57
CA TYR A 409 1.68 -7.43 -6.49
C TYR A 409 3.18 -7.70 -6.55
N VAL A 410 3.95 -6.86 -5.87
CA VAL A 410 5.40 -7.03 -5.73
C VAL A 410 5.76 -7.42 -4.30
N GLN A 411 6.85 -8.16 -4.20
CA GLN A 411 7.57 -8.45 -2.95
C GLN A 411 8.95 -7.81 -3.11
N ASP A 412 9.24 -6.76 -2.35
CA ASP A 412 10.44 -5.94 -2.57
C ASP A 412 11.71 -6.63 -2.04
N ASP A 413 11.59 -7.31 -0.89
CA ASP A 413 12.62 -8.10 -0.20
C ASP A 413 13.26 -9.21 -1.06
N VAL A 414 12.44 -10.00 -1.76
CA VAL A 414 12.87 -11.05 -2.69
C VAL A 414 12.89 -10.60 -4.15
N ASN A 415 12.50 -9.34 -4.40
CA ASN A 415 12.51 -8.69 -5.71
C ASN A 415 11.69 -9.44 -6.77
N THR A 416 10.44 -9.76 -6.48
CA THR A 416 9.58 -10.50 -7.42
C THR A 416 8.26 -9.82 -7.73
N LEU A 417 7.77 -10.07 -8.95
CA LEU A 417 6.40 -9.83 -9.36
C LEU A 417 5.60 -11.13 -9.18
N VAL A 418 4.44 -11.04 -8.53
CA VAL A 418 3.59 -12.18 -8.18
C VAL A 418 2.16 -11.94 -8.66
N LEU A 419 1.53 -12.97 -9.21
CA LEU A 419 0.09 -12.98 -9.55
C LEU A 419 -0.70 -13.74 -8.48
N ALA A 420 -1.70 -13.08 -7.90
CA ALA A 420 -2.73 -13.69 -7.05
C ALA A 420 -4.02 -13.89 -7.84
N LYS A 421 -4.56 -15.12 -7.88
CA LYS A 421 -5.78 -15.49 -8.63
C LYS A 421 -6.53 -16.68 -7.99
#